data_AF-A0A842PEX8-F1
#
_entry.id   AF-A0A842PEX8-F1
#
_cell.length_a   1.000
_cell.length_b   1.000
_cell.length_c   1.000
_cell.angle_alpha   90.00
_cell.angle_beta   90.00
_cell.angle_gamma   90.00
#
_symmetry.space_group_name_H-M   'P 1'
#
loop_
_entity.id
_entity.type
_entity.pdbx_description
1 polymer ?
#
loop_
_entity_poly.entity_id
_entity_poly.type
_entity_poly.pdbx_seq_one_letter_code
_entity_poly.pdbx_strand_id
1 'polypeptide(L)'
;MISSPLVIGASLVGIGFLTGLSGALIPGPLFAFVISDTLKKGALSGPLTIIGHVSVELPVIVALVLGLGLTGYFLQFKSLIYVIGGVALIFMSLFIIKEAKAAKSRSLREEMGNEMRGAKYRYNSSIFGGFLLTAFNPSFIPWWMAI
;
A
#
# COMPACT_ATOMS: atom_id res chain seq x y z
N MET A 1 31.29 -5.56 -24.91
CA MET A 1 31.45 -6.34 -23.66
C MET A 1 30.11 -6.98 -23.37
N ILE A 2 29.98 -8.31 -23.55
CA ILE A 2 28.74 -9.03 -23.22
C ILE A 2 28.80 -9.30 -21.72
N SER A 3 27.96 -8.61 -20.94
CA SER A 3 27.85 -8.83 -19.50
C SER A 3 27.52 -10.30 -19.22
N SER A 4 28.18 -10.92 -18.24
CA SER A 4 27.90 -12.31 -17.91
C SER A 4 26.43 -12.50 -17.47
N PRO A 5 25.80 -13.64 -17.76
CA PRO A 5 24.41 -13.91 -17.34
C PRO A 5 24.18 -13.70 -15.84
N LEU A 6 25.23 -13.94 -15.04
CA LEU A 6 25.23 -13.75 -13.59
C LEU A 6 25.16 -12.27 -13.19
N VAL A 7 25.87 -11.40 -13.92
CA VAL A 7 25.80 -9.94 -13.73
C VAL A 7 24.42 -9.40 -14.13
N ILE A 8 23.84 -9.93 -15.21
CA ILE A 8 22.49 -9.56 -15.65
C ILE A 8 21.44 -10.03 -14.62
N GLY A 9 21.54 -11.26 -14.13
CA GLY A 9 20.62 -11.77 -13.10
C GLY A 9 20.68 -10.95 -11.82
N ALA A 10 21.90 -10.65 -11.33
CA ALA A 10 22.10 -9.83 -10.14
C ALA A 10 21.57 -8.40 -10.32
N SER A 11 21.74 -7.79 -11.49
CA SER A 11 21.24 -6.44 -11.75
C SER A 11 19.71 -6.40 -11.80
N LEU A 12 19.05 -7.39 -12.40
CA LEU A 12 17.59 -7.48 -12.42
C LEU A 12 16.99 -7.64 -11.02
N VAL A 13 17.59 -8.49 -10.18
CA VAL A 13 17.16 -8.65 -8.79
C VAL A 13 17.34 -7.34 -8.02
N GLY A 14 18.49 -6.67 -8.20
CA GLY A 14 18.77 -5.39 -7.56
C GLY A 14 17.78 -4.30 -7.96
N ILE A 15 17.52 -4.15 -9.27
CA ILE A 15 16.56 -3.17 -9.79
C ILE A 15 15.14 -3.49 -9.28
N GLY A 16 14.70 -4.75 -9.39
CA GLY A 16 13.37 -5.15 -8.92
C GLY A 16 13.19 -4.89 -7.41
N PHE A 17 14.20 -5.22 -6.61
CA PHE A 17 14.18 -4.97 -5.17
C PHE A 17 14.13 -3.47 -4.85
N LEU A 18 14.99 -2.66 -5.46
CA LEU A 18 15.04 -1.21 -5.20
C LEU A 18 13.75 -0.51 -5.67
N THR A 19 13.23 -0.91 -6.83
CA THR A 19 11.97 -0.38 -7.35
C THR A 19 10.83 -0.74 -6.39
N GLY A 20 10.66 -2.01 -6.02
CA GLY A 20 9.61 -2.42 -5.06
C GLY A 20 9.77 -1.77 -3.69
N LEU A 21 11.01 -1.65 -3.18
CA LEU A 21 11.32 -0.98 -1.92
C LEU A 21 10.91 0.50 -1.95
N SER A 22 11.10 1.19 -3.10
CA SER A 22 10.70 2.58 -3.25
C SER A 22 9.20 2.78 -3.03
N GLY A 23 8.36 1.85 -3.52
CA GLY A 23 6.92 1.86 -3.33
C GLY A 23 6.51 1.56 -1.89
N ALA A 24 7.16 0.55 -1.29
CA ALA A 24 6.90 0.13 0.09
C ALA A 24 7.25 1.21 1.14
N LEU A 25 8.21 2.09 0.84
CA LEU A 25 8.64 3.19 1.71
C LEU A 25 7.80 4.46 1.55
N ILE A 26 6.87 4.52 0.59
CA ILE A 26 5.97 5.68 0.46
C ILE A 26 5.14 5.80 1.74
N PRO A 27 5.20 6.95 2.45
CA PRO A 27 4.42 7.12 3.66
C PRO A 27 2.93 7.09 3.33
N GLY A 28 2.23 6.08 3.84
CA GLY A 28 0.84 5.80 3.50
C GLY A 28 0.17 4.81 4.46
N PRO A 29 -1.09 4.46 4.22
CA PRO A 29 -1.87 3.61 5.11
C PRO A 29 -1.28 2.20 5.28
N LEU A 30 -0.78 1.60 4.19
CA LEU A 30 -0.10 0.30 4.22
C LEU A 30 1.19 0.35 5.05
N PHE A 31 2.03 1.37 4.83
CA PHE A 31 3.27 1.56 5.59
C PHE A 31 3.02 1.73 7.09
N ALA A 32 2.07 2.59 7.46
CA ALA A 32 1.69 2.81 8.86
C ALA A 32 1.13 1.54 9.51
N PHE A 33 0.37 0.73 8.74
CA PHE A 33 -0.13 -0.55 9.20
C PHE A 33 1.00 -1.56 9.42
N VAL A 34 1.94 -1.72 8.49
CA VAL A 34 3.08 -2.64 8.65
C VAL A 34 3.87 -2.33 9.91
N ILE A 35 4.17 -1.05 10.16
CA ILE A 35 4.85 -0.63 11.40
C ILE A 35 4.00 -1.00 12.62
N SER A 36 2.74 -0.58 12.64
CA SER A 36 1.85 -0.78 13.79
C SER A 36 1.57 -2.25 14.08
N ASP A 37 1.42 -3.07 13.05
CA ASP A 37 1.11 -4.50 13.16
C ASP A 37 2.37 -5.29 13.55
N THR A 38 3.55 -4.91 13.05
CA THR A 38 4.84 -5.48 13.46
C THR A 38 5.14 -5.19 14.92
N LEU A 39 4.87 -3.97 15.40
CA LEU A 39 5.02 -3.63 16.82
C LEU A 39 4.08 -4.42 17.73
N LYS A 40 2.90 -4.85 17.24
CA LYS A 40 1.89 -5.58 18.02
C LYS A 40 2.04 -7.09 17.96
N LYS A 41 2.37 -7.65 16.80
CA LYS A 41 2.40 -9.11 16.51
C LYS A 41 3.80 -9.66 16.27
N GLY A 42 4.83 -8.81 16.32
CA GLY A 42 6.24 -9.17 16.10
C GLY A 42 6.65 -9.17 14.62
N ALA A 43 7.93 -9.46 14.38
CA ALA A 43 8.58 -9.34 13.07
C ALA A 43 7.91 -10.12 11.93
N LEU A 44 7.22 -11.23 12.23
CA LEU A 44 6.53 -12.07 11.24
C LEU A 44 5.31 -11.39 10.61
N SER A 45 4.75 -10.36 11.24
CA SER A 45 3.63 -9.59 10.69
C SER A 45 3.97 -8.90 9.38
N GLY A 46 5.20 -8.40 9.21
CA GLY A 46 5.67 -7.78 7.97
C GLY A 46 5.55 -8.72 6.77
N PRO A 47 6.24 -9.88 6.77
CA PRO A 47 6.11 -10.89 5.72
C PRO A 47 4.67 -11.37 5.48
N LEU A 48 3.87 -11.54 6.54
CA LEU A 48 2.45 -11.90 6.40
C LEU A 48 1.65 -10.81 5.69
N THR A 49 1.95 -9.54 5.95
CA THR A 49 1.32 -8.41 5.26
C THR A 49 1.69 -8.39 3.78
N ILE A 50 2.94 -8.73 3.45
CA ILE A 50 3.43 -8.81 2.06
C ILE A 50 2.64 -9.85 1.26
N ILE A 51 2.25 -10.99 1.85
CA ILE A 51 1.43 -12.00 1.15
C ILE A 51 0.11 -11.39 0.66
N GLY A 52 -0.55 -10.59 1.52
CA GLY A 52 -1.77 -9.87 1.14
C GLY A 52 -1.52 -8.82 0.07
N HIS A 53 -0.44 -8.05 0.20
CA HIS A 53 -0.03 -7.04 -0.77
C HIS A 53 0.21 -7.62 -2.17
N VAL A 54 1.02 -8.68 -2.26
CA VAL A 54 1.35 -9.37 -3.52
C VAL A 54 0.09 -9.94 -4.19
N SER A 55 -0.89 -10.40 -3.42
CA SER A 55 -2.15 -10.90 -4.00
C SER A 55 -2.94 -9.84 -4.79
N VAL A 56 -2.75 -8.55 -4.49
CA VAL A 56 -3.35 -7.43 -5.23
C VAL A 56 -2.49 -7.06 -6.44
N GLU A 57 -1.16 -7.11 -6.31
CA GLU A 57 -0.23 -6.77 -7.38
C GLU A 57 -0.16 -7.83 -8.49
N LEU A 58 -0.30 -9.10 -8.13
CA LEU A 58 -0.14 -10.20 -9.07
C LEU A 58 -1.12 -10.12 -10.26
N PRO A 59 -2.42 -9.82 -10.08
CA PRO A 59 -3.33 -9.53 -11.19
C PRO A 59 -2.88 -8.37 -12.09
N VAL A 60 -2.33 -7.29 -11.50
CA VAL A 60 -1.83 -6.13 -12.25
C VAL A 60 -0.63 -6.52 -13.11
N ILE A 61 0.35 -7.22 -12.51
CA ILE A 61 1.53 -7.72 -13.20
C ILE A 61 1.14 -8.65 -14.34
N VAL A 62 0.23 -9.60 -14.10
CA VAL A 62 -0.25 -10.53 -15.13
C VAL A 62 -0.94 -9.76 -16.27
N ALA A 63 -1.78 -8.77 -15.96
CA ALA A 63 -2.44 -7.96 -16.98
C ALA A 63 -1.43 -7.17 -17.84
N LEU A 64 -0.39 -6.61 -17.21
CA LEU A 64 0.68 -5.88 -17.90
C LEU A 64 1.52 -6.82 -18.78
N VAL A 65 1.91 -7.99 -18.27
CA VAL A 65 2.73 -8.99 -19.01
C VAL A 65 1.97 -9.56 -20.21
N LEU A 66 0.67 -9.81 -20.07
CA LEU A 66 -0.18 -10.26 -21.18
C LEU A 66 -0.42 -9.16 -22.23
N GLY A 67 0.06 -7.93 -21.98
CA GLY A 67 -0.13 -6.81 -22.90
C GLY A 67 -1.60 -6.49 -23.11
N LEU A 68 -2.45 -6.76 -22.12
CA LEU A 68 -3.86 -6.43 -22.21
C LEU A 68 -3.96 -4.91 -22.43
N GLY A 69 -4.28 -4.52 -23.66
CA GLY A 69 -4.54 -3.15 -24.08
C GLY A 69 -5.84 -2.65 -23.47
N LEU A 70 -5.89 -2.54 -22.15
CA LEU A 70 -7.02 -2.05 -21.39
C LEU A 70 -7.28 -0.56 -21.67
N THR A 71 -6.38 0.11 -22.39
CA THR A 71 -6.50 1.49 -22.84
C THR A 71 -7.83 1.78 -23.53
N GLY A 72 -8.32 0.90 -24.42
CA GLY A 72 -9.62 1.09 -25.08
C GLY A 72 -10.79 1.08 -24.10
N TYR A 73 -10.82 0.11 -23.18
CA TYR A 73 -11.87 -0.03 -22.17
C TYR A 73 -11.82 1.09 -21.12
N PHE A 74 -10.63 1.43 -20.64
CA PHE A 74 -10.44 2.52 -19.68
C PHE A 74 -10.72 3.90 -20.28
N LEU A 75 -10.49 4.12 -21.58
CA LEU A 75 -10.86 5.39 -22.22
C LEU A 75 -12.37 5.63 -22.16
N GLN A 76 -13.18 4.59 -22.35
CA GLN A 76 -14.64 4.69 -22.30
C GLN A 76 -15.15 5.04 -20.89
N PHE A 77 -14.52 4.53 -19.85
CA PHE A 77 -14.92 4.76 -18.45
C PHE A 77 -14.04 5.79 -17.71
N LYS A 78 -13.14 6.48 -18.41
CA LYS A 78 -12.13 7.38 -17.83
C LYS A 78 -12.75 8.43 -16.91
N SER A 79 -13.79 9.11 -17.38
CA SER A 79 -14.47 10.16 -16.60
C SER A 79 -15.09 9.60 -15.32
N LEU A 80 -15.74 8.45 -15.40
CA LEU A 80 -16.36 7.79 -14.24
C LEU A 80 -15.31 7.36 -13.21
N ILE A 81 -14.21 6.76 -13.66
CA ILE A 81 -13.09 6.35 -12.80
C ILE A 81 -12.49 7.55 -12.06
N TYR A 82 -12.29 8.66 -12.76
CA TYR A 82 -11.73 9.88 -12.16
C TYR A 82 -12.67 10.51 -11.13
N VAL A 83 -13.97 10.58 -11.41
CA VAL A 83 -14.95 11.12 -10.47
C VAL A 83 -15.07 10.24 -9.23
N ILE A 84 -15.25 8.93 -9.40
CA ILE A 84 -15.38 7.99 -8.27
C ILE A 84 -14.10 7.97 -7.45
N GLY A 85 -12.94 7.87 -8.11
CA GLY A 85 -11.63 7.90 -7.46
C GLY A 85 -11.41 9.20 -6.68
N GLY A 86 -11.71 10.35 -7.29
CA GLY A 86 -11.59 11.66 -6.63
C GLY A 86 -12.49 11.79 -5.40
N VAL A 87 -13.75 11.36 -5.51
CA VAL A 87 -14.70 11.35 -4.38
C VAL A 87 -14.21 10.42 -3.26
N ALA A 88 -13.74 9.22 -3.61
CA ALA A 88 -13.18 8.28 -2.64
C ALA A 88 -11.96 8.87 -1.91
N LEU A 89 -11.07 9.56 -2.62
CA LEU A 89 -9.90 10.24 -2.04
C LEU A 89 -10.31 11.37 -1.09
N ILE A 90 -11.33 12.17 -1.44
CA ILE A 90 -11.87 13.21 -0.55
C ILE A 90 -12.41 12.58 0.73
N PHE A 91 -13.24 11.53 0.63
CA PHE A 91 -13.77 10.84 1.81
C PHE A 91 -12.66 10.26 2.68
N MET A 92 -11.66 9.63 2.07
CA MET A 92 -10.53 9.06 2.80
C MET A 92 -9.74 10.15 3.53
N SER A 93 -9.49 11.30 2.90
CA SER A 93 -8.87 12.46 3.54
C SER A 93 -9.68 12.95 4.75
N LEU A 94 -11.00 13.09 4.60
CA LEU A 94 -11.89 13.50 5.69
C LEU A 94 -11.89 12.49 6.85
N PHE A 95 -11.87 11.19 6.56
CA PHE A 95 -11.79 10.15 7.59
C PHE A 95 -10.47 10.24 8.36
N ILE A 96 -9.34 10.39 7.67
CA ILE A 96 -8.02 10.55 8.30
C ILE A 96 -8.00 11.79 9.21
N ILE A 97 -8.50 12.95 8.73
CA ILE A 97 -8.57 14.18 9.53
C ILE A 97 -9.48 14.00 10.75
N LYS A 98 -10.64 13.37 10.58
CA LYS A 98 -11.60 13.11 11.67
C LYS A 98 -10.98 12.18 12.72
N GLU A 99 -10.28 11.14 12.30
CA GLU A 99 -9.62 10.19 13.20
C GLU A 99 -8.44 10.84 13.92
N ALA A 100 -7.64 11.66 13.24
CA ALA A 100 -6.56 12.44 13.84
C ALA A 100 -7.09 13.44 14.90
N LYS A 101 -8.20 14.14 14.62
CA LYS A 101 -8.86 15.03 15.60
C LYS A 101 -9.40 14.24 16.81
N ALA A 102 -10.02 13.08 16.57
CA ALA A 102 -10.52 12.21 17.63
C ALA A 102 -9.41 11.52 18.44
N ALA A 103 -8.21 11.35 17.87
CA ALA A 103 -7.02 10.92 18.59
C ALA A 103 -6.48 12.05 19.48
N LYS A 104 -6.43 13.30 18.98
CA LYS A 104 -6.02 14.47 19.75
C LYS A 104 -6.94 14.77 20.96
N SER A 105 -8.25 14.55 20.83
CA SER A 105 -9.18 14.68 21.97
C SER A 105 -9.05 13.54 22.99
N ARG A 106 -8.55 12.37 22.56
CA ARG A 106 -8.27 11.23 23.45
C ARG A 106 -6.93 11.37 24.14
N SER A 107 -5.90 11.89 23.48
CA SER A 107 -4.60 12.17 24.10
C SER A 107 -4.68 13.21 25.21
N LEU A 108 -5.58 14.20 25.12
CA LEU A 108 -5.87 15.13 26.22
C LEU A 108 -6.54 14.46 27.45
N ARG A 109 -7.08 13.25 27.29
CA ARG A 109 -7.71 12.46 28.37
C ARG A 109 -6.81 11.28 28.83
N GLU A 110 -5.81 10.92 28.04
CA GLU A 110 -4.87 9.80 28.25
C GLU A 110 -3.45 10.27 28.67
N GLU A 111 -3.26 11.50 29.17
CA GLU A 111 -2.00 11.90 29.85
C GLU A 111 -1.71 11.08 31.14
N MET A 112 -2.59 10.14 31.51
CA MET A 112 -2.39 9.17 32.60
C MET A 112 -2.06 7.73 32.14
N GLY A 113 -1.90 7.45 30.85
CA GLY A 113 -1.77 6.07 30.37
C GLY A 113 -0.86 5.95 29.16
N ASN A 114 0.40 5.64 29.42
CA ASN A 114 1.41 5.21 28.46
C ASN A 114 0.83 4.12 27.52
N GLU A 115 0.57 4.46 26.26
CA GLU A 115 0.64 3.53 25.12
C GLU A 115 0.42 4.28 23.80
N MET A 116 1.42 4.18 22.93
CA MET A 116 1.38 4.63 21.54
C MET A 116 0.31 3.81 20.78
N ARG A 117 -0.96 4.18 20.93
CA ARG A 117 -2.10 3.58 20.22
C ARG A 117 -2.11 4.05 18.77
N GLY A 118 -1.15 3.56 17.99
CA GLY A 118 -1.20 3.56 16.54
C GLY A 118 -2.56 3.03 16.09
N ALA A 119 -3.13 3.73 15.11
CA ALA A 119 -4.48 3.55 14.55
C ALA A 119 -5.03 2.14 14.79
N LYS A 120 -6.24 2.08 15.36
CA LYS A 120 -6.88 0.87 15.87
C LYS A 120 -7.33 -0.02 14.70
N TYR A 121 -6.40 -0.45 13.86
CA TYR A 121 -6.58 -1.45 12.83
C TYR A 121 -6.77 -2.78 13.53
N ARG A 122 -8.03 -3.06 13.88
CA ARG A 122 -8.47 -4.32 14.47
C ARG A 122 -8.61 -5.38 13.37
N TYR A 123 -7.61 -5.49 12.48
CA TYR A 123 -7.54 -6.58 11.53
C TYR A 123 -6.90 -7.78 12.24
N ASN A 124 -7.72 -8.80 12.48
CA ASN A 124 -7.25 -10.01 13.16
C ASN A 124 -6.17 -10.74 12.33
N SER A 125 -6.10 -10.46 11.03
CA SER A 125 -5.14 -11.03 10.09
C SER A 125 -4.26 -9.95 9.43
N SER A 126 -2.94 -10.14 9.50
CA SER A 126 -1.94 -9.29 8.83
C SER A 126 -2.03 -9.39 7.31
N ILE A 127 -2.34 -10.58 6.79
CA ILE A 127 -2.57 -10.83 5.35
C ILE A 127 -3.76 -10.00 4.85
N PHE A 128 -4.88 -10.02 5.58
CA PHE A 128 -6.07 -9.29 5.16
C PHE A 128 -5.86 -7.78 5.20
N GLY A 129 -5.12 -7.29 6.21
CA GLY A 129 -4.70 -5.90 6.29
C GLY A 129 -3.84 -5.49 5.10
N GLY A 130 -2.88 -6.33 4.71
CA GLY A 130 -2.05 -6.14 3.52
C GLY A 130 -2.86 -6.05 2.23
N PHE A 131 -3.81 -6.96 2.03
CA PHE A 131 -4.71 -6.94 0.88
C PHE A 131 -5.52 -5.64 0.81
N LEU A 132 -6.28 -5.34 1.88
CA LEU A 132 -7.19 -4.18 1.89
C LEU A 132 -6.42 -2.87 1.75
N LEU A 133 -5.36 -2.69 2.53
CA LEU A 133 -4.63 -1.43 2.55
C LEU A 133 -3.78 -1.22 1.31
N THR A 134 -3.51 -2.27 0.52
CA THR A 134 -2.93 -2.16 -0.82
C THR A 134 -3.98 -1.77 -1.84
N ALA A 135 -5.10 -2.51 -1.88
CA ALA A 135 -6.18 -2.28 -2.84
C ALA A 135 -6.80 -0.88 -2.74
N PHE A 136 -6.88 -0.34 -1.52
CA PHE A 136 -7.41 1.01 -1.26
C PHE A 136 -6.30 2.05 -0.98
N ASN A 137 -5.04 1.76 -1.32
CA ASN A 137 -3.97 2.73 -1.12
C ASN A 137 -4.03 3.84 -2.20
N PRO A 138 -4.16 5.13 -1.84
CA PRO A 138 -4.08 6.22 -2.82
C PRO A 138 -2.75 6.26 -3.58
N SER A 139 -1.65 5.78 -2.98
CA SER A 139 -0.33 5.81 -3.61
C SER A 139 -0.08 4.67 -4.59
N PHE A 140 -0.93 3.63 -4.58
CA PHE A 140 -0.73 2.42 -5.39
C PHE A 140 -0.74 2.72 -6.89
N ILE A 141 -1.78 3.38 -7.37
CA ILE A 141 -1.92 3.69 -8.80
C ILE A 141 -0.86 4.69 -9.30
N PRO A 142 -0.58 5.81 -8.62
CA PRO A 142 0.49 6.71 -9.01
C PRO A 142 1.87 6.04 -9.08
N TRP A 143 2.17 5.10 -8.17
CA TRP A 143 3.44 4.38 -8.18
C TRP A 143 3.57 3.48 -9.41
N TRP A 144 2.55 2.68 -9.73
CA TRP A 144 2.50 1.85 -10.94
C TRP A 144 2.56 2.66 -12.24
N MET A 145 2.07 3.90 -12.23
CA MET A 145 2.14 4.81 -13.38
C MET A 145 3.51 5.45 -13.58
N ALA A 146 4.32 5.53 -12.51
CA ALA A 146 5.61 6.19 -12.52
C ALA A 146 6.76 5.27 -12.94
N ILE A 147 6.56 3.95 -12.89
CA ILE A 147 7.52 2.91 -13.28
C ILE A 147 7.22 2.36 -14.67
#